data_AF-A0A7K1XXS3-F1
#
_entry.id   AF-A0A7K1XXS3-F1
#
_cell.length_a   1.000
_cell.length_b   1.000
_cell.length_c   1.000
_cell.angle_alpha   90.00
_cell.angle_beta   90.00
_cell.angle_gamma   90.00
#
_symmetry.space_group_name_H-M   'P 1'
#
loop_
_entity.id
_entity.type
_entity.pdbx_description
1 polymer ?
#
loop_
_entity_poly.entity_id
_entity_poly.type
_entity_poly.pdbx_seq_one_letter_code
_entity_poly.pdbx_strand_id
1 'polypeptide(L)'
;MLLVAGYLQAAARQVTPSATAEIGKSSLLIGEQTTIQLTVKLPAGASLVLPALLDTLANHVEVVSAGKTDTAKDQQHPGNVTVRRISLITSFDAGTYIIPPFRVIAGKDTIYTNPLTLQVTTVAVDTTKAIYDIKQPLGVTYTFLDFLRDNWHWITIALLVAGLAAGLVIYLRKRPKPAPAPVKEVAAEIPPGTAALAKLRELKDKKLWQQDQVKQYHSELTDVIREYLEKRYGVKTYEKTTEEILHSLHYSGIAAEDINRLSGILVMADLVKFAKERPLPSDNEQSMERAVDFVVRGGNAHV
;
A
#
# COMPACT_ATOMS: atom_id res chain seq x y z
N MET A 1 115.57 8.72 3.01
CA MET A 1 114.23 8.77 2.38
C MET A 1 113.59 7.39 2.49
N LEU A 2 112.50 7.27 3.24
CA LEU A 2 111.29 6.57 2.77
C LEU A 2 110.17 6.88 3.78
N LEU A 3 109.17 7.60 3.30
CA LEU A 3 107.99 8.08 4.02
C LEU A 3 107.02 6.90 4.25
N VAL A 4 106.66 6.64 5.50
CA VAL A 4 105.51 5.77 5.82
C VAL A 4 104.30 6.67 6.03
N ALA A 5 103.45 6.76 5.01
CA ALA A 5 102.19 7.47 5.05
C ALA A 5 101.16 6.66 5.86
N GLY A 6 100.79 7.16 7.03
CA GLY A 6 99.68 6.62 7.81
C GLY A 6 98.34 7.00 7.17
N TYR A 7 97.57 6.00 6.76
CA TYR A 7 96.18 6.17 6.38
C TYR A 7 95.32 6.30 7.66
N LEU A 8 94.87 7.52 7.95
CA LEU A 8 93.79 7.75 8.92
C LEU A 8 92.48 7.25 8.27
N GLN A 9 91.92 6.13 8.77
CA GLN A 9 90.55 5.77 8.45
C GLN A 9 89.60 6.71 9.22
N ALA A 10 88.91 7.58 8.49
CA ALA A 10 87.80 8.33 9.03
C ALA A 10 86.65 7.36 9.32
N ALA A 11 86.42 7.06 10.60
CA ALA A 11 85.23 6.33 11.02
C ALA A 11 84.00 7.14 10.63
N ALA A 12 83.15 6.61 9.74
CA ALA A 12 81.87 7.21 9.41
C ALA A 12 81.05 7.33 10.71
N ARG A 13 80.77 8.55 11.15
CA ARG A 13 79.87 8.82 12.28
C ARG A 13 78.49 8.30 11.90
N GLN A 14 78.12 7.13 12.42
CA GLN A 14 76.76 6.63 12.32
C GLN A 14 75.86 7.61 13.08
N VAL A 15 74.84 8.15 12.39
CA VAL A 15 73.86 9.04 13.02
C VAL A 15 73.06 8.23 14.02
N THR A 16 73.05 8.69 15.27
CA THR A 16 72.16 8.15 16.30
C THR A 16 70.71 8.37 15.85
N PRO A 17 69.89 7.31 15.78
CA PRO A 17 68.49 7.43 15.44
C PRO A 17 67.78 8.51 16.28
N SER A 18 67.02 9.39 15.62
CA SER A 18 66.27 10.46 16.30
C SER A 18 64.90 10.66 15.65
N ALA A 19 63.87 10.91 16.46
CA ALA A 19 62.52 11.18 16.01
C ALA A 19 62.03 12.53 16.57
N THR A 20 61.46 13.38 15.71
CA THR A 20 60.87 14.67 16.08
C THR A 20 59.47 14.78 15.48
N ALA A 21 58.59 15.48 16.19
CA ALA A 21 57.26 15.80 15.72
C ALA A 21 57.10 17.33 15.72
N GLU A 22 56.51 17.87 14.65
CA GLU A 22 56.23 19.30 14.50
C GLU A 22 54.78 19.49 14.11
N ILE A 23 54.15 20.55 14.61
CA ILE A 23 52.80 20.96 14.24
C ILE A 23 52.88 22.20 13.35
N GLY A 24 52.15 22.23 12.25
CA GLY A 24 52.17 23.35 11.30
C GLY A 24 51.61 24.63 11.93
N LYS A 25 50.38 24.55 12.46
CA LYS A 25 49.71 25.63 13.20
C LYS A 25 49.35 25.12 14.60
N SER A 26 49.89 25.78 15.63
CA SER A 26 49.66 25.42 17.04
C SER A 26 48.39 26.04 17.64
N SER A 27 47.73 26.95 16.93
CA SER A 27 46.48 27.60 17.33
C SER A 27 45.48 27.56 16.18
N LEU A 28 44.30 26.97 16.38
CA LEU A 28 43.30 26.78 15.32
C LEU A 28 41.89 27.13 15.82
N LEU A 29 41.03 27.59 14.92
CA LEU A 29 39.61 27.73 15.24
C LEU A 29 38.94 26.35 15.24
N ILE A 30 37.85 26.18 16.00
CA ILE A 30 37.03 24.96 15.96
C ILE A 30 36.73 24.56 14.50
N GLY A 31 37.04 23.31 14.15
CA GLY A 31 36.86 22.74 12.81
C GLY A 31 37.94 23.07 11.78
N GLU A 32 38.92 23.93 12.11
CA GLU A 32 40.10 24.13 11.27
C GLU A 32 41.04 22.93 11.33
N GLN A 33 41.71 22.67 10.20
CA GLN A 33 42.65 21.57 10.08
C GLN A 33 44.10 22.07 10.15
N THR A 34 44.97 21.29 10.78
CA THR A 34 46.41 21.54 10.86
C THR A 34 47.19 20.26 10.60
N THR A 35 48.47 20.39 10.28
CA THR A 35 49.33 19.25 9.95
C THR A 35 50.25 18.89 11.11
N ILE A 36 50.47 17.59 11.31
CA ILE A 36 51.55 17.04 12.13
C ILE A 36 52.56 16.40 11.20
N GLN A 37 53.81 16.85 11.29
CA GLN A 37 54.94 16.29 10.58
C GLN A 37 55.81 15.48 11.53
N LEU A 38 55.81 14.16 11.34
CA LEU A 38 56.72 13.24 12.00
C LEU A 38 57.98 13.09 11.16
N THR A 39 59.15 13.40 11.73
CA THR A 39 60.45 13.28 11.07
C THR A 39 61.34 12.31 11.82
N VAL A 40 61.85 11.28 11.14
CA VAL A 40 62.75 10.28 11.72
C VAL A 40 64.05 10.27 10.93
N LYS A 41 65.18 10.44 11.61
CA LYS A 41 66.52 10.32 11.04
C LYS A 41 67.13 9.02 11.53
N LEU A 42 67.61 8.18 10.61
CA LEU A 42 68.14 6.85 10.88
C LEU A 42 69.21 6.46 9.84
N PRO A 43 70.12 5.52 10.16
CA PRO A 43 71.08 5.02 9.17
C PRO A 43 70.38 4.26 8.03
N ALA A 44 70.95 4.36 6.83
CA ALA A 44 70.46 3.71 5.64
C ALA A 44 70.43 2.17 5.79
N GLY A 45 69.29 1.55 5.49
CA GLY A 45 69.10 0.09 5.59
C GLY A 45 68.58 -0.39 6.96
N ALA A 46 68.43 0.49 7.95
CA ALA A 46 67.75 0.13 9.19
C ALA A 46 66.23 -0.03 8.99
N SER A 47 65.65 -1.02 9.67
CA SER A 47 64.19 -1.22 9.69
C SER A 47 63.50 -0.08 10.45
N LEU A 48 62.36 0.41 9.94
CA LEU A 48 61.59 1.47 10.55
C LEU A 48 60.12 1.06 10.70
N VAL A 49 59.60 1.16 11.92
CA VAL A 49 58.16 1.01 12.20
C VAL A 49 57.65 2.33 12.77
N LEU A 50 56.78 2.98 12.00
CA LEU A 50 56.08 4.21 12.40
C LEU A 50 54.83 3.86 13.22
N PRO A 51 54.37 4.77 14.10
CA PRO A 51 53.12 4.58 14.85
C PRO A 51 51.93 4.46 13.90
N ALA A 52 51.01 3.56 14.23
CA ALA A 52 49.67 3.57 13.67
C ALA A 52 48.93 4.77 14.28
N LEU A 53 48.55 5.73 13.43
CA LEU A 53 47.69 6.83 13.85
C LEU A 53 46.26 6.29 13.81
N LEU A 54 45.65 6.17 14.99
CA LEU A 54 44.22 5.85 15.13
C LEU A 54 43.38 7.07 14.78
N ASP A 55 42.05 6.93 14.78
CA ASP A 55 41.12 8.01 14.48
C ASP A 55 41.25 9.20 15.46
N THR A 56 41.77 8.96 16.67
CA THR A 56 41.97 9.97 17.73
C THR A 56 43.40 9.91 18.27
N LEU A 57 44.09 11.06 18.30
CA LEU A 57 45.48 11.17 18.79
C LEU A 57 45.57 11.56 20.27
N ALA A 58 44.62 12.37 20.72
CA ALA A 58 44.43 12.84 22.08
C ALA A 58 42.95 13.15 22.26
N ASN A 59 42.46 13.29 23.50
CA ASN A 59 41.06 13.65 23.75
C ASN A 59 40.64 14.84 22.87
N HIS A 60 39.61 14.66 22.04
CA HIS A 60 39.07 15.67 21.11
C HIS A 60 40.00 16.13 19.97
N VAL A 61 41.07 15.39 19.65
CA VAL A 61 41.94 15.64 18.48
C VAL A 61 41.84 14.46 17.52
N GLU A 62 41.24 14.71 16.36
CA GLU A 62 40.92 13.70 15.35
C GLU A 62 41.93 13.70 14.19
N VAL A 63 42.19 12.52 13.64
CA VAL A 63 43.00 12.35 12.42
C VAL A 63 42.09 12.37 11.21
N VAL A 64 42.20 13.42 10.40
CA VAL A 64 41.47 13.54 9.14
C VAL A 64 42.12 12.66 8.06
N SER A 65 43.45 12.62 8.01
CA SER A 65 44.17 11.81 7.04
C SER A 65 45.59 11.50 7.52
N ALA A 66 45.94 10.22 7.45
CA ALA A 66 47.31 9.75 7.56
C ALA A 66 47.99 9.88 6.18
N GLY A 67 48.67 10.99 5.93
CA GLY A 67 49.33 11.22 4.64
C GLY A 67 50.46 10.23 4.35
N LYS A 68 51.00 10.31 3.13
CA LYS A 68 52.02 9.39 2.63
C LYS A 68 53.35 9.56 3.39
N THR A 69 54.05 8.45 3.57
CA THR A 69 55.40 8.45 4.11
C THR A 69 56.39 8.66 2.97
N ASP A 70 57.24 9.67 3.10
CA ASP A 70 58.29 10.00 2.14
C ASP A 70 59.67 9.74 2.75
N THR A 71 60.63 9.32 1.95
CA THR A 71 61.98 8.93 2.37
C THR A 71 63.02 9.64 1.53
N ALA A 72 63.76 10.56 2.14
CA ALA A 72 64.85 11.28 1.51
C ALA A 72 66.21 10.76 2.00
N LYS A 73 67.12 10.45 1.06
CA LYS A 73 68.52 10.16 1.38
C LYS A 73 69.29 11.45 1.58
N ASP A 74 70.15 11.51 2.59
CA ASP A 74 71.03 12.66 2.80
C ASP A 74 72.13 12.67 1.72
N GLN A 75 72.18 13.75 0.92
CA GLN A 75 73.15 13.91 -0.16
C GLN A 75 74.59 14.07 0.32
N GLN A 76 74.79 14.56 1.56
CA GLN A 76 76.13 14.75 2.13
C GLN A 76 76.63 13.49 2.85
N HIS A 77 75.72 12.64 3.32
CA HIS A 77 76.02 11.38 3.99
C HIS A 77 75.07 10.28 3.50
N PRO A 78 75.37 9.56 2.40
CA PRO A 78 74.48 8.55 1.82
C PRO A 78 74.18 7.36 2.75
N GLY A 79 74.91 7.25 3.87
CA GLY A 79 74.62 6.32 4.97
C GLY A 79 73.49 6.76 5.90
N ASN A 80 72.85 7.92 5.69
CA ASN A 80 71.75 8.44 6.51
C ASN A 80 70.48 8.66 5.66
N VAL A 81 69.34 8.37 6.27
CA VAL A 81 68.01 8.51 5.66
C VAL A 81 67.12 9.32 6.59
N THR A 82 66.35 10.23 6.00
CA THR A 82 65.30 10.98 6.69
C THR A 82 63.95 10.54 6.17
N VAL A 83 63.12 10.00 7.05
CA VAL A 83 61.73 9.62 6.76
C VAL A 83 60.79 10.69 7.31
N ARG A 84 59.84 11.15 6.50
CA ARG A 84 58.84 12.15 6.86
C ARG A 84 57.44 11.61 6.63
N ARG A 85 56.53 11.84 7.58
CA ARG A 85 55.10 11.56 7.43
C ARG A 85 54.31 12.77 7.87
N ILE A 86 53.49 13.29 6.96
CA ILE A 86 52.60 14.43 7.22
C ILE A 86 51.20 13.87 7.41
N SER A 87 50.55 14.22 8.52
CA SER A 87 49.17 13.81 8.82
C SER A 87 48.33 15.04 9.11
N LEU A 88 47.07 15.00 8.69
CA LEU A 88 46.11 16.08 8.86
C LEU A 88 45.23 15.78 10.07
N ILE A 89 45.09 16.76 10.95
CA ILE A 89 44.31 16.66 12.17
C ILE A 89 43.33 17.81 12.31
N THR A 90 42.27 17.61 13.09
CA THR A 90 41.24 18.62 13.40
C THR A 90 40.75 18.47 14.83
N SER A 91 40.03 19.48 15.32
CA SER A 91 39.33 19.42 16.61
C SER A 91 38.05 20.26 16.55
N PHE A 92 36.99 19.74 17.16
CA PHE A 92 35.68 20.39 17.23
C PHE A 92 35.38 21.02 18.60
N ASP A 93 36.27 20.84 19.57
CA ASP A 93 36.10 21.30 20.93
C ASP A 93 37.15 22.37 21.26
N ALA A 94 36.73 23.46 21.91
CA ALA A 94 37.66 24.49 22.35
C ALA A 94 38.46 24.00 23.56
N GLY A 95 39.78 24.20 23.53
CA GLY A 95 40.64 23.72 24.59
C GLY A 95 42.12 23.78 24.24
N THR A 96 42.96 23.38 25.20
CA THR A 96 44.38 23.13 24.96
C THR A 96 44.63 21.65 25.09
N TYR A 97 45.09 21.03 24.01
CA TYR A 97 45.32 19.59 23.91
C TYR A 97 46.81 19.30 23.81
N ILE A 98 47.27 18.35 24.62
CA ILE A 98 48.63 17.83 24.58
C ILE A 98 48.60 16.50 23.85
N ILE A 99 49.25 16.44 22.70
CA ILE A 99 49.41 15.22 21.92
C ILE A 99 50.64 14.48 22.47
N PRO A 100 50.49 13.23 22.93
CA PRO A 100 51.58 12.50 23.55
C PRO A 100 52.70 12.19 22.53
N PRO A 101 53.94 11.98 23.02
CA PRO A 101 55.05 11.50 22.21
C PRO A 101 54.70 10.26 21.39
N PHE A 102 55.03 10.30 20.10
CA PHE A 102 54.89 9.15 19.22
C PHE A 102 56.04 8.17 19.43
N ARG A 103 55.69 6.89 19.60
CA ARG A 103 56.67 5.80 19.67
C ARG A 103 57.09 5.38 18.25
N VAL A 104 58.39 5.38 17.99
CA VAL A 104 59.01 4.94 16.74
C VAL A 104 60.03 3.84 17.03
N ILE A 105 60.02 2.77 16.24
CA ILE A 105 61.02 1.69 16.36
C ILE A 105 61.98 1.80 15.18
N ALA A 106 63.26 2.06 15.46
CA ALA A 106 64.33 2.16 14.48
C ALA A 106 65.36 1.03 14.73
N GLY A 107 65.31 -0.02 13.92
CA GLY A 107 66.11 -1.22 14.12
C GLY A 107 65.74 -1.95 15.42
N LYS A 108 66.65 -1.92 16.41
CA LYS A 108 66.43 -2.52 17.74
C LYS A 108 66.05 -1.48 18.80
N ASP A 109 66.15 -0.19 18.48
CA ASP A 109 65.94 0.89 19.42
C ASP A 109 64.50 1.42 19.34
N THR A 110 63.94 1.77 20.49
CA THR A 110 62.65 2.47 20.59
C THR A 110 62.91 3.92 20.97
N ILE A 111 62.38 4.85 20.17
CA ILE A 111 62.61 6.30 20.29
C ILE A 111 61.25 6.99 20.37
N TYR A 112 61.19 8.08 21.13
CA TYR A 112 59.99 8.88 21.29
C TYR A 112 60.21 10.27 20.72
N THR A 113 59.16 10.86 20.16
CA THR A 113 59.18 12.26 19.73
C THR A 113 59.02 13.20 20.93
N ASN A 114 59.17 14.51 20.68
CA ASN A 114 58.64 15.52 21.58
C ASN A 114 57.10 15.48 21.60
N PRO A 115 56.46 15.84 22.73
CA PRO A 115 55.02 16.10 22.78
C PRO A 115 54.68 17.35 21.96
N LEU A 116 53.43 17.45 21.50
CA LEU A 116 52.91 18.62 20.79
C LEU A 116 51.79 19.26 21.60
N THR A 117 51.69 20.59 21.53
CA THR A 117 50.58 21.34 22.13
C THR A 117 49.75 21.99 21.04
N LEU A 118 48.43 21.82 21.12
CA LEU A 118 47.46 22.38 20.20
C LEU A 118 46.43 23.21 20.98
N GLN A 119 46.26 24.47 20.59
CA GLN A 119 45.24 25.35 21.13
C GLN A 119 44.09 25.49 20.13
N VAL A 120 42.87 25.27 20.61
CA VAL A 120 41.65 25.36 19.81
C VAL A 120 40.78 26.47 20.39
N THR A 121 40.52 27.50 19.59
CA THR A 121 39.73 28.67 19.98
C THR A 121 38.40 28.69 19.27
N THR A 122 37.39 29.28 19.91
CA THR A 122 36.10 29.53 19.28
C THR A 122 36.15 30.80 18.46
N VAL A 123 35.26 30.91 17.47
CA VAL A 123 35.01 32.20 16.82
C VAL A 123 34.38 33.14 17.85
N ALA A 124 34.94 34.35 18.00
CA ALA A 124 34.37 35.36 18.86
C ALA A 124 33.02 35.80 18.29
N VAL A 125 31.94 35.52 19.01
CA VAL A 125 30.61 36.03 18.67
C VAL A 125 30.50 37.41 19.31
N ASP A 126 30.29 38.43 18.49
CA ASP A 126 30.07 39.80 18.94
C ASP A 126 28.70 39.90 19.62
N THR A 127 28.68 39.82 20.95
CA THR A 127 27.46 39.90 21.76
C THR A 127 26.92 41.32 21.89
N THR A 128 27.58 42.34 21.32
CA THR A 128 27.07 43.73 21.31
C THR A 128 26.05 43.96 20.20
N LYS A 129 26.02 43.08 19.21
CA LYS A 129 24.98 43.07 18.17
C LYS A 129 23.77 42.31 18.71
N ALA A 130 22.60 42.92 18.57
CA ALA A 130 21.33 42.29 18.94
C ALA A 130 21.23 40.91 18.26
N ILE A 131 20.73 39.91 18.99
CA ILE A 131 20.39 38.61 18.42
C ILE A 131 19.33 38.87 17.34
N TYR A 132 19.73 38.75 16.08
CA TYR A 132 18.79 38.90 14.97
C TYR A 132 17.78 37.76 15.04
N ASP A 133 16.52 38.10 14.77
CA ASP A 133 15.49 37.08 14.61
C ASP A 133 15.89 36.10 13.50
N ILE A 134 15.50 34.84 13.66
CA ILE A 134 15.81 33.78 12.71
C ILE A 134 15.18 34.17 11.37
N LYS A 135 15.99 34.40 10.34
CA LYS A 135 15.49 34.69 8.99
C LYS A 135 14.57 33.54 8.57
N GLN A 136 13.29 33.86 8.34
CA GLN A 136 12.35 32.87 7.84
C GLN A 136 12.79 32.38 6.45
N PRO A 137 12.47 31.12 6.10
CA PRO A 137 12.68 30.62 4.74
C PRO A 137 12.02 31.56 3.74
N LEU A 138 12.71 31.81 2.61
CA LEU A 138 12.11 32.56 1.51
C LEU A 138 10.83 31.84 1.08
N GLY A 139 9.69 32.52 1.18
CA GLY A 139 8.43 32.00 0.70
C GLY A 139 8.52 31.77 -0.80
N VAL A 140 8.57 30.52 -1.22
CA VAL A 140 8.42 30.15 -2.62
C VAL A 140 6.96 30.33 -2.99
N THR A 141 6.67 31.26 -3.90
CA THR A 141 5.31 31.46 -4.40
C THR A 141 4.90 30.27 -5.23
N TYR A 142 4.01 29.42 -4.69
CA TYR A 142 3.47 28.29 -5.42
C TYR A 142 2.54 28.78 -6.53
N THR A 143 2.94 28.60 -7.78
CA THR A 143 2.20 29.09 -8.95
C THR A 143 1.25 28.02 -9.47
N PHE A 144 0.19 28.41 -10.19
CA PHE A 144 -0.72 27.46 -10.84
C PHE A 144 0.00 26.48 -11.78
N LEU A 145 1.11 26.90 -12.42
CA LEU A 145 1.94 26.01 -13.24
C LEU A 145 2.66 24.95 -12.41
N ASP A 146 3.09 25.28 -11.19
CA ASP A 146 3.72 24.32 -10.27
C ASP A 146 2.69 23.28 -9.83
N PHE A 147 1.47 23.71 -9.52
CA PHE A 147 0.34 22.81 -9.26
C PHE A 147 0.06 21.87 -10.42
N LEU A 148 0.01 22.39 -11.65
CA LEU A 148 -0.22 21.57 -12.85
C LEU A 148 0.90 20.57 -13.10
N ARG A 149 2.15 20.97 -12.86
CA ARG A 149 3.33 20.09 -13.01
C ARG A 149 3.33 18.98 -11.96
N ASP A 150 3.10 19.33 -10.70
CA ASP A 150 3.10 18.36 -9.60
C ASP A 150 1.94 17.36 -9.74
N ASN A 151 0.78 17.84 -10.18
CA ASN A 151 -0.47 17.07 -10.24
C ASN A 151 -0.83 16.60 -11.65
N TRP A 152 0.13 16.57 -12.58
CA TRP A 152 -0.12 16.24 -13.99
C TRP A 152 -0.82 14.88 -14.16
N HIS A 153 -0.47 13.89 -13.32
CA HIS A 153 -1.06 12.56 -13.31
C HIS A 153 -2.58 12.59 -13.02
N TRP A 154 -3.02 13.36 -12.01
CA TRP A 154 -4.45 13.54 -11.72
C TRP A 154 -5.19 14.22 -12.87
N ILE A 155 -4.56 15.20 -13.51
CA ILE A 155 -5.12 15.88 -14.68
C ILE A 155 -5.26 14.90 -15.84
N THR A 156 -4.25 14.06 -16.11
CA THR A 156 -4.33 13.04 -17.16
C THR A 156 -5.41 11.99 -16.90
N ILE A 157 -5.57 11.55 -15.64
CA ILE A 157 -6.63 10.61 -15.25
C ILE A 157 -8.00 11.25 -15.44
N ALA A 158 -8.20 12.49 -14.98
CA ALA A 158 -9.45 13.22 -15.16
C ALA A 158 -9.80 13.37 -16.65
N LEU A 159 -8.81 13.67 -17.49
CA LEU A 159 -8.98 13.81 -18.94
C LEU A 159 -9.29 12.47 -19.61
N LEU A 160 -8.66 11.37 -19.17
CA LEU A 160 -8.97 10.00 -19.62
C LEU A 160 -10.38 9.58 -19.23
N VAL A 161 -10.79 9.83 -17.99
CA VAL A 161 -12.14 9.51 -17.51
C VAL A 161 -13.18 10.34 -18.26
N ALA A 162 -12.93 11.63 -18.46
CA ALA A 162 -13.79 12.50 -19.26
C ALA A 162 -13.88 12.02 -20.72
N GLY A 163 -12.76 11.60 -21.31
CA GLY A 163 -12.70 11.02 -22.65
C GLY A 163 -13.46 9.70 -22.76
N LEU A 164 -13.34 8.82 -21.77
CA LEU A 164 -14.07 7.56 -21.70
C LEU A 164 -15.57 7.78 -21.51
N ALA A 165 -15.95 8.73 -20.64
CA ALA A 165 -17.34 9.12 -20.44
C ALA A 165 -17.94 9.74 -21.70
N ALA A 166 -17.23 10.65 -22.36
CA ALA A 166 -17.64 11.22 -23.65
C ALA A 166 -17.74 10.14 -24.73
N GLY A 167 -16.77 9.23 -24.80
CA GLY A 167 -16.76 8.07 -25.69
C GLY A 167 -17.95 7.15 -25.44
N LEU A 168 -18.30 6.88 -24.18
CA LEU A 168 -19.46 6.10 -23.77
C LEU A 168 -20.76 6.79 -24.15
N VAL A 169 -20.89 8.10 -23.90
CA VAL A 169 -22.07 8.88 -24.28
C VAL A 169 -22.25 8.90 -25.79
N ILE A 170 -21.17 9.11 -26.55
CA ILE A 170 -21.20 9.06 -28.02
C ILE A 170 -21.53 7.66 -28.50
N TYR A 171 -20.94 6.62 -27.90
CA TYR A 171 -21.22 5.22 -28.23
C TYR A 171 -22.68 4.87 -27.97
N LEU A 172 -23.25 5.27 -26.83
CA LEU A 172 -24.67 5.05 -26.49
C LEU A 172 -25.61 5.87 -27.39
N ARG A 173 -25.23 7.09 -27.80
CA ARG A 173 -26.00 7.91 -28.74
C ARG A 173 -25.92 7.43 -30.19
N LYS A 174 -24.78 6.91 -30.61
CA LYS A 174 -24.53 6.38 -31.97
C LYS A 174 -24.88 4.90 -32.09
N ARG A 175 -25.10 4.20 -30.98
CA ARG A 175 -25.69 2.87 -31.01
C ARG A 175 -27.01 3.02 -31.75
N PRO A 176 -27.23 2.30 -32.87
CA PRO A 176 -28.57 2.26 -33.42
C PRO A 176 -29.46 1.86 -32.26
N LYS A 177 -30.45 2.70 -31.94
CA LYS A 177 -31.54 2.28 -31.07
C LYS A 177 -31.94 0.91 -31.64
N PRO A 178 -31.98 -0.17 -30.84
CA PRO A 178 -32.63 -1.36 -31.35
C PRO A 178 -33.94 -0.85 -31.93
N ALA A 179 -34.14 -1.10 -33.24
CA ALA A 179 -35.43 -0.83 -33.86
C ALA A 179 -36.45 -1.30 -32.82
N PRO A 180 -37.47 -0.48 -32.47
CA PRO A 180 -38.44 -0.88 -31.46
C PRO A 180 -38.77 -2.32 -31.79
N ALA A 181 -38.35 -3.25 -30.92
CA ALA A 181 -38.44 -4.68 -31.22
C ALA A 181 -39.84 -4.83 -31.75
N PRO A 182 -40.03 -5.30 -33.00
CA PRO A 182 -41.30 -5.17 -33.72
C PRO A 182 -42.32 -5.52 -32.68
N VAL A 183 -43.12 -4.52 -32.25
CA VAL A 183 -43.93 -4.59 -31.00
C VAL A 183 -44.38 -6.01 -31.00
N LYS A 184 -43.78 -6.84 -30.13
CA LYS A 184 -44.11 -8.26 -30.15
C LYS A 184 -45.56 -8.15 -29.84
N GLU A 185 -46.41 -8.35 -30.87
CA GLU A 185 -47.82 -8.02 -30.82
C GLU A 185 -48.19 -8.47 -29.44
N VAL A 186 -48.57 -7.53 -28.57
CA VAL A 186 -48.94 -7.87 -27.20
C VAL A 186 -49.99 -8.92 -27.46
N ALA A 187 -49.59 -10.17 -27.32
CA ALA A 187 -50.37 -11.29 -27.79
C ALA A 187 -51.52 -11.20 -26.82
N ALA A 188 -52.63 -10.64 -27.32
CA ALA A 188 -53.60 -9.88 -26.54
C ALA A 188 -53.67 -10.50 -25.16
N GLU A 189 -53.15 -9.81 -24.12
CA GLU A 189 -52.92 -10.40 -22.80
C GLU A 189 -54.14 -11.24 -22.48
N ILE A 190 -53.99 -12.56 -22.58
CA ILE A 190 -55.13 -13.47 -22.50
C ILE A 190 -55.78 -13.14 -21.16
N PRO A 191 -57.05 -12.70 -21.14
CA PRO A 191 -57.67 -12.25 -19.90
C PRO A 191 -57.38 -13.26 -18.79
N PRO A 192 -56.96 -12.84 -17.59
CA PRO A 192 -56.53 -13.77 -16.55
C PRO A 192 -57.52 -14.93 -16.29
N GLY A 193 -58.82 -14.67 -16.46
CA GLY A 193 -59.86 -15.69 -16.40
C GLY A 193 -59.81 -16.73 -17.53
N THR A 194 -59.58 -16.33 -18.78
CA THR A 194 -59.50 -17.28 -19.91
C THR A 194 -58.21 -18.11 -19.83
N ALA A 195 -57.10 -17.54 -19.37
CA ALA A 195 -55.86 -18.26 -19.12
C ALA A 195 -56.02 -19.30 -17.99
N ALA A 196 -56.68 -18.94 -16.89
CA ALA A 196 -56.96 -19.85 -15.79
C ALA A 196 -57.93 -20.98 -16.20
N LEU A 197 -58.98 -20.67 -16.96
CA LEU A 197 -59.90 -21.70 -17.49
C LEU A 197 -59.21 -22.67 -18.44
N ALA A 198 -58.26 -22.23 -19.26
CA ALA A 198 -57.47 -23.11 -20.10
C ALA A 198 -56.63 -24.09 -19.27
N LYS A 199 -55.96 -23.59 -18.22
CA LYS A 199 -55.17 -24.42 -17.29
C LYS A 199 -56.04 -25.40 -16.49
N LEU A 200 -57.23 -24.99 -16.04
CA LEU A 200 -58.18 -25.87 -15.36
C LEU A 200 -58.69 -26.99 -16.28
N ARG A 201 -58.92 -26.69 -17.57
CA ARG A 201 -59.29 -27.71 -18.57
C ARG A 201 -58.15 -28.71 -18.78
N GLU A 202 -56.93 -28.22 -18.96
CA GLU A 202 -55.74 -29.08 -19.09
C GLU A 202 -55.58 -29.99 -17.86
N LEU A 203 -55.75 -29.45 -16.65
CA LEU A 203 -55.71 -30.22 -15.41
C LEU A 203 -56.81 -31.28 -15.34
N LYS A 204 -58.02 -30.97 -15.80
CA LYS A 204 -59.13 -31.92 -15.89
C LYS A 204 -58.81 -33.07 -16.86
N ASP A 205 -58.21 -32.75 -18.01
CA ASP A 205 -57.86 -33.73 -19.05
C ASP A 205 -56.75 -34.69 -18.61
N LYS A 206 -55.83 -34.23 -17.74
CA LYS A 206 -54.80 -35.09 -17.13
C LYS A 206 -55.39 -36.21 -16.24
N LYS A 207 -56.63 -36.10 -15.76
CA LYS A 207 -57.31 -37.11 -14.93
C LYS A 207 -56.47 -37.61 -13.75
N LEU A 208 -55.67 -36.74 -13.14
CA LEU A 208 -54.64 -37.10 -12.14
C LEU A 208 -55.21 -37.84 -10.93
N TRP A 209 -56.35 -37.40 -10.39
CA TRP A 209 -56.97 -38.06 -9.23
C TRP A 209 -57.54 -39.45 -9.57
N GLN A 210 -57.84 -39.73 -10.84
CA GLN A 210 -58.27 -41.07 -11.31
C GLN A 210 -57.08 -42.03 -11.47
N GLN A 211 -55.86 -41.50 -11.49
CA GLN A 211 -54.60 -42.25 -11.58
C GLN A 211 -53.92 -42.39 -10.21
N ASP A 212 -54.69 -42.26 -9.12
CA ASP A 212 -54.20 -42.22 -7.74
C ASP A 212 -53.22 -41.07 -7.41
N GLN A 213 -53.10 -40.06 -8.29
CA GLN A 213 -52.25 -38.88 -8.08
C GLN A 213 -53.02 -37.71 -7.45
N VAL A 214 -53.81 -38.00 -6.41
CA VAL A 214 -54.71 -37.02 -5.74
C VAL A 214 -53.94 -35.82 -5.16
N LYS A 215 -52.75 -36.05 -4.59
CA LYS A 215 -51.90 -34.97 -4.05
C LYS A 215 -51.43 -34.01 -5.16
N GLN A 216 -51.05 -34.54 -6.31
CA GLN A 216 -50.60 -33.74 -7.45
C GLN A 216 -51.78 -32.94 -8.02
N TYR A 217 -52.94 -33.57 -8.15
CA TYR A 217 -54.17 -32.91 -8.57
C TYR A 217 -54.49 -31.66 -7.74
N HIS A 218 -54.54 -31.79 -6.41
CA HIS A 218 -54.81 -30.65 -5.51
C HIS A 218 -53.68 -29.62 -5.46
N SER A 219 -52.44 -30.03 -5.77
CA SER A 219 -51.32 -29.11 -5.90
C SER A 219 -51.47 -28.23 -7.14
N GLU A 220 -51.62 -28.84 -8.31
CA GLU A 220 -51.82 -28.11 -9.57
C GLU A 220 -53.11 -27.27 -9.56
N LEU A 221 -54.20 -27.78 -8.96
CA LEU A 221 -55.46 -27.03 -8.83
C LEU A 221 -55.26 -25.74 -8.04
N THR A 222 -54.54 -25.84 -6.91
CA THR A 222 -54.24 -24.68 -6.07
C THR A 222 -53.34 -23.69 -6.80
N ASP A 223 -52.33 -24.17 -7.54
CA ASP A 223 -51.38 -23.31 -8.25
C ASP A 223 -52.07 -22.47 -9.33
N VAL A 224 -53.00 -23.08 -10.08
CA VAL A 224 -53.81 -22.36 -11.09
C VAL A 224 -54.65 -21.26 -10.43
N ILE A 225 -55.25 -21.55 -9.28
CA ILE A 225 -56.08 -20.59 -8.54
C ILE A 225 -55.22 -19.47 -7.93
N ARG A 226 -54.06 -19.80 -7.35
CA ARG A 226 -53.09 -18.84 -6.81
C ARG A 226 -52.60 -17.87 -7.90
N GLU A 227 -52.21 -18.40 -9.06
CA GLU A 227 -51.80 -17.58 -10.21
C GLU A 227 -52.95 -16.68 -10.72
N TYR A 228 -54.19 -17.20 -10.76
CA TYR A 228 -55.36 -16.40 -11.13
C TYR A 228 -55.58 -15.25 -10.14
N LEU A 229 -55.48 -15.51 -8.83
CA LEU A 229 -55.64 -14.49 -7.79
C LEU A 229 -54.56 -13.41 -7.87
N GLU A 230 -53.31 -13.78 -8.12
CA GLU A 230 -52.21 -12.84 -8.35
C GLU A 230 -52.46 -11.93 -9.55
N LYS A 231 -52.82 -12.53 -10.70
CA LYS A 231 -53.01 -11.78 -11.95
C LYS A 231 -54.27 -10.91 -11.96
N ARG A 232 -55.36 -11.36 -11.31
CA ARG A 232 -56.66 -10.66 -11.32
C ARG A 232 -56.80 -9.67 -10.18
N TYR A 233 -56.41 -10.05 -8.96
CA TYR A 233 -56.65 -9.29 -7.74
C TYR A 233 -55.36 -8.71 -7.14
N GLY A 234 -54.18 -8.97 -7.71
CA GLY A 234 -52.91 -8.42 -7.24
C GLY A 234 -52.44 -8.96 -5.90
N VAL A 235 -53.04 -10.04 -5.40
CA VAL A 235 -52.71 -10.65 -4.11
C VAL A 235 -51.53 -11.59 -4.29
N LYS A 236 -50.36 -11.30 -3.69
CA LYS A 236 -49.19 -12.19 -3.70
C LYS A 236 -49.45 -13.50 -2.97
N THR A 237 -50.00 -14.49 -3.66
CA THR A 237 -50.44 -15.76 -3.09
C THR A 237 -49.30 -16.71 -2.75
N TYR A 238 -48.18 -16.71 -3.47
CA TYR A 238 -47.07 -17.64 -3.17
C TYR A 238 -46.34 -17.30 -1.87
N GLU A 239 -46.47 -16.07 -1.37
CA GLU A 239 -45.87 -15.61 -0.11
C GLU A 239 -46.83 -15.72 1.09
N LYS A 240 -48.07 -16.23 0.86
CA LYS A 240 -49.14 -16.24 1.87
C LYS A 240 -49.66 -17.65 2.14
N THR A 241 -50.01 -17.86 3.41
CA THR A 241 -50.78 -19.03 3.87
C THR A 241 -52.23 -18.95 3.37
N THR A 242 -52.95 -20.08 3.39
CA THR A 242 -54.36 -20.15 2.97
C THR A 242 -55.24 -19.14 3.72
N GLU A 243 -55.05 -19.02 5.04
CA GLU A 243 -55.79 -18.05 5.88
C GLU A 243 -55.49 -16.60 5.48
N GLU A 244 -54.22 -16.27 5.22
CA GLU A 244 -53.82 -14.92 4.81
C GLU A 244 -54.32 -14.57 3.41
N ILE A 245 -54.39 -15.53 2.48
CA ILE A 245 -54.98 -15.34 1.15
C ILE A 245 -56.46 -15.00 1.30
N LEU A 246 -57.23 -15.80 2.04
CA LEU A 246 -58.65 -15.58 2.25
C LEU A 246 -58.91 -14.23 2.94
N HIS A 247 -58.11 -13.89 3.96
CA HIS A 247 -58.20 -12.59 4.64
C HIS A 247 -57.92 -11.41 3.70
N SER A 248 -56.95 -11.54 2.79
CA SER A 248 -56.59 -10.48 1.84
C SER A 248 -57.71 -10.22 0.83
N LEU A 249 -58.50 -11.24 0.50
CA LEU A 249 -59.59 -11.16 -0.48
C LEU A 249 -60.89 -10.56 0.09
N HIS A 250 -61.06 -10.51 1.41
CA HIS A 250 -62.20 -9.80 2.03
C HIS A 250 -62.21 -8.30 1.72
N TYR A 251 -61.03 -7.71 1.46
CA TYR A 251 -60.89 -6.29 1.14
C TYR A 251 -60.88 -6.00 -0.38
N SER A 252 -60.94 -7.03 -1.23
CA SER A 252 -60.84 -6.90 -2.70
C SER A 252 -62.18 -6.88 -3.43
N GLY A 253 -63.30 -6.72 -2.71
CA GLY A 253 -64.64 -6.58 -3.30
C GLY A 253 -65.27 -7.87 -3.83
N ILE A 254 -64.76 -9.04 -3.45
CA ILE A 254 -65.30 -10.35 -3.85
C ILE A 254 -66.53 -10.70 -2.99
N ALA A 255 -67.56 -11.27 -3.59
CA ALA A 255 -68.74 -11.72 -2.88
C ALA A 255 -68.39 -12.78 -1.83
N ALA A 256 -69.01 -12.72 -0.64
CA ALA A 256 -68.75 -13.66 0.44
C ALA A 256 -68.99 -15.14 0.04
N GLU A 257 -69.92 -15.39 -0.88
CA GLU A 257 -70.17 -16.73 -1.42
C GLU A 257 -68.96 -17.26 -2.23
N ASP A 258 -68.32 -16.40 -3.02
CA ASP A 258 -67.16 -16.77 -3.84
C ASP A 258 -65.91 -17.00 -2.98
N ILE A 259 -65.75 -16.22 -1.90
CA ILE A 259 -64.71 -16.45 -0.89
C ILE A 259 -64.91 -17.80 -0.18
N ASN A 260 -66.15 -18.17 0.16
CA ASN A 260 -66.45 -19.46 0.77
C ASN A 260 -66.14 -20.63 -0.17
N ARG A 261 -66.42 -20.49 -1.47
CA ARG A 261 -66.07 -21.50 -2.50
C ARG A 261 -64.56 -21.65 -2.62
N LEU A 262 -63.83 -20.54 -2.68
CA LEU A 262 -62.37 -20.53 -2.71
C LEU A 262 -61.76 -21.16 -1.45
N SER A 263 -62.31 -20.85 -0.27
CA SER A 263 -61.92 -21.45 1.01
C SER A 263 -62.06 -22.98 0.97
N GLY A 264 -63.19 -23.48 0.46
CA GLY A 264 -63.39 -24.93 0.30
C GLY A 264 -62.34 -25.62 -0.57
N ILE A 265 -61.83 -24.96 -1.61
CA ILE A 265 -60.78 -25.50 -2.48
C ILE A 265 -59.43 -25.51 -1.74
N LEU A 266 -59.03 -24.37 -1.16
CA LEU A 266 -57.72 -24.23 -0.53
C LEU A 266 -57.58 -25.10 0.72
N VAL A 267 -58.62 -25.17 1.56
CA VAL A 267 -58.63 -26.02 2.76
C VAL A 267 -58.58 -27.50 2.38
N MET A 268 -59.36 -27.93 1.38
CA MET A 268 -59.30 -29.31 0.89
C MET A 268 -57.91 -29.67 0.38
N ALA A 269 -57.28 -28.76 -0.38
CA ALA A 269 -55.92 -28.99 -0.87
C ALA A 269 -54.90 -29.09 0.27
N ASP A 270 -55.02 -28.28 1.33
CA ASP A 270 -54.14 -28.35 2.50
C ASP A 270 -54.34 -29.66 3.27
N LEU A 271 -55.58 -30.13 3.45
CA LEU A 271 -55.87 -31.44 4.06
C LEU A 271 -55.23 -32.59 3.27
N VAL A 272 -55.31 -32.55 1.94
CA VAL A 272 -54.68 -33.56 1.07
C VAL A 272 -53.14 -33.49 1.14
N LYS A 273 -52.57 -32.28 1.11
CA LYS A 273 -51.12 -32.06 1.08
C LYS A 273 -50.43 -32.40 2.40
N PHE A 274 -51.06 -32.05 3.53
CA PHE A 274 -50.45 -32.09 4.85
C PHE A 274 -51.07 -33.14 5.77
N ALA A 275 -52.40 -33.32 5.73
CA ALA A 275 -53.11 -34.30 6.57
C ALA A 275 -53.27 -35.69 5.91
N LYS A 276 -52.80 -35.86 4.67
CA LYS A 276 -52.93 -37.10 3.87
C LYS A 276 -54.38 -37.55 3.68
N GLU A 277 -55.31 -36.60 3.68
CA GLU A 277 -56.72 -36.83 3.42
C GLU A 277 -56.92 -37.48 2.05
N ARG A 278 -57.91 -38.37 1.93
CA ARG A 278 -58.29 -39.02 0.66
C ARG A 278 -59.73 -38.64 0.30
N PRO A 279 -59.94 -37.52 -0.41
CA PRO A 279 -61.27 -37.06 -0.78
C PRO A 279 -61.95 -38.07 -1.68
N LEU A 280 -63.28 -38.17 -1.57
CA LEU A 280 -64.08 -39.01 -2.45
C LEU A 280 -64.00 -38.48 -3.89
N PRO A 281 -64.26 -39.32 -4.92
CA PRO A 281 -64.34 -38.86 -6.30
C PRO A 281 -65.25 -37.63 -6.49
N SER A 282 -66.39 -37.61 -5.78
CA SER A 282 -67.32 -36.47 -5.76
C SER A 282 -66.70 -35.18 -5.23
N ASP A 283 -65.81 -35.27 -4.24
CA ASP A 283 -65.17 -34.09 -3.62
C ASP A 283 -64.10 -33.50 -4.54
N ASN A 284 -63.40 -34.36 -5.30
CA ASN A 284 -62.44 -33.94 -6.31
C ASN A 284 -63.15 -33.25 -7.48
N GLU A 285 -64.26 -33.82 -7.97
CA GLU A 285 -65.09 -33.18 -9.00
C GLU A 285 -65.65 -31.84 -8.50
N GLN A 286 -66.18 -31.79 -7.28
CA GLN A 286 -66.67 -30.56 -6.67
C GLN A 286 -65.58 -29.50 -6.53
N SER A 287 -64.33 -29.88 -6.23
CA SER A 287 -63.20 -28.95 -6.15
C SER A 287 -62.88 -28.32 -7.51
N MET A 288 -62.94 -29.11 -8.60
CA MET A 288 -62.81 -28.58 -9.97
C MET A 288 -63.97 -27.65 -10.33
N GLU A 289 -65.20 -28.04 -10.02
CA GLU A 289 -66.39 -27.23 -10.32
C GLU A 289 -66.35 -25.88 -9.60
N ARG A 290 -66.03 -25.88 -8.30
CA ARG A 290 -65.85 -24.64 -7.53
C ARG A 290 -64.75 -23.75 -8.11
N ALA A 291 -63.65 -24.33 -8.58
CA ALA A 291 -62.55 -23.60 -9.19
C ALA A 291 -62.96 -22.94 -10.51
N VAL A 292 -63.66 -23.68 -11.37
CA VAL A 292 -64.19 -23.17 -12.64
C VAL A 292 -65.22 -22.07 -12.40
N ASP A 293 -66.19 -22.30 -11.50
CA ASP A 293 -67.23 -21.34 -11.15
C ASP A 293 -66.63 -20.02 -10.63
N PHE A 294 -65.64 -20.10 -9.75
CA PHE A 294 -64.96 -18.94 -9.18
C PHE A 294 -64.30 -18.09 -10.29
N VAL A 295 -63.57 -18.73 -11.21
CA VAL A 295 -62.88 -18.04 -12.31
C VAL A 295 -63.88 -17.42 -13.30
N VAL A 296 -64.98 -18.12 -13.61
CA VAL A 296 -66.04 -17.61 -14.51
C VAL A 296 -66.75 -16.40 -13.89
N ARG A 297 -67.12 -16.47 -12.62
CA ARG A 297 -67.80 -15.36 -11.92
C ARG A 297 -66.88 -14.16 -11.74
N GLY A 298 -65.62 -14.37 -11.34
CA GLY A 298 -64.61 -13.31 -11.22
C GLY A 298 -64.23 -12.67 -12.55
N GLY A 299 -64.41 -13.38 -13.66
CA GLY A 299 -64.25 -12.86 -15.03
C GLY A 299 -65.37 -11.89 -15.46
N ASN A 300 -66.59 -12.09 -14.99
CA ASN A 300 -67.78 -11.33 -15.42
C ASN A 300 -68.13 -10.13 -14.53
N ALA A 301 -67.53 -10.01 -13.33
CA ALA A 301 -67.96 -9.04 -12.31
C ALA A 301 -67.51 -7.57 -12.54
N HIS A 302 -66.66 -7.28 -13.53
CA HIS A 302 -66.18 -5.91 -13.81
C HIS A 302 -65.92 -5.68 -15.30
N VAL A 303 -66.99 -5.60 -16.09
CA VAL A 303 -67.03 -4.89 -17.37
C VAL A 303 -67.97 -3.71 -17.22
#